data_AF-A0AAU9V1L0-F1
#
_entry.id   AF-A0AAU9V1L0-F1
#
_cell.length_a   1.000
_cell.length_b   1.000
_cell.length_c   1.000
_cell.angle_alpha   90.00
_cell.angle_beta   90.00
_cell.angle_gamma   90.00
#
_symmetry.space_group_name_H-M   'P 1'
#
loop_
_entity.id
_entity.type
_entity.pdbx_description
1 polymer ?
#
loop_
_entity_poly.entity_id
_entity_poly.type
_entity_poly.pdbx_seq_one_letter_code
_entity_poly.pdbx_strand_id
1 'polypeptide(L)'
;MSFFFASYPWRQTCFSSDDPSSCANALADVLRQGMEYYISFTDRSALMAARPKFNIDCSCPEAQRNIAYLAWVNAHNHKAADVDQRKKAYNRATKSCKKALRKARFDQIW
;
A
#
# COMPACT_ATOMS: atom_id res chain seq x y z
N MET A 1 8.11 -5.76 -23.42
CA MET A 1 9.38 -6.32 -22.89
C MET A 1 9.20 -6.56 -21.39
N SER A 2 8.93 -7.80 -20.95
CA SER A 2 8.46 -8.10 -19.58
C SER A 2 9.04 -9.41 -19.01
N PHE A 3 10.27 -9.79 -19.37
CA PHE A 3 10.82 -11.09 -18.98
C PHE A 3 12.20 -11.02 -18.30
N PHE A 4 12.58 -9.89 -17.69
CA PHE A 4 13.87 -9.78 -17.00
C PHE A 4 13.98 -10.81 -15.87
N PHE A 5 13.07 -10.79 -14.89
CA PHE A 5 13.07 -11.74 -13.78
C PHE A 5 12.73 -13.17 -14.20
N ALA A 6 11.87 -13.34 -15.22
CA ALA A 6 11.49 -14.67 -15.70
C ALA A 6 12.63 -15.40 -16.44
N SER A 7 13.52 -14.64 -17.09
CA SER A 7 14.68 -15.19 -17.82
C SER A 7 15.96 -15.15 -17.01
N TYR A 8 15.92 -14.64 -15.78
CA TYR A 8 17.10 -14.47 -14.94
C TYR A 8 17.59 -15.82 -14.42
N PRO A 9 18.90 -16.13 -14.48
CA PRO A 9 19.46 -17.41 -14.04
C PRO A 9 19.59 -17.50 -12.51
N TRP A 10 18.48 -17.43 -11.79
CA TRP A 10 18.40 -17.36 -10.31
C TRP A 10 19.26 -18.40 -9.58
N ARG A 11 19.20 -19.65 -10.02
CA ARG A 11 19.92 -20.75 -9.36
C ARG A 11 21.43 -20.57 -9.39
N GLN A 12 21.95 -20.04 -10.49
CA GLN A 12 23.39 -19.88 -10.71
C GLN A 12 23.94 -18.63 -10.03
N THR A 13 23.10 -17.60 -9.87
CA THR A 13 23.56 -16.30 -9.34
C THR A 13 23.17 -16.06 -7.89
N CYS A 14 21.95 -16.44 -7.49
CA CYS A 14 21.40 -16.12 -6.17
C CYS A 14 21.42 -17.29 -5.20
N PHE A 15 21.67 -18.51 -5.69
CA PHE A 15 21.66 -19.76 -4.90
C PHE A 15 22.91 -20.61 -5.15
N SER A 16 24.04 -19.95 -5.45
CA SER A 16 25.34 -20.61 -5.68
C SER A 16 26.11 -20.92 -4.39
N SER A 17 25.63 -20.42 -3.25
CA SER A 17 26.24 -20.59 -1.92
C SER A 17 25.26 -21.27 -0.97
N ASP A 18 25.79 -22.10 -0.05
CA ASP A 18 25.00 -22.67 1.04
C ASP A 18 24.81 -21.66 2.20
N ASP A 19 25.50 -20.51 2.19
CA ASP A 19 25.30 -19.43 3.15
C ASP A 19 24.03 -18.61 2.83
N PRO A 20 23.01 -18.61 3.71
CA PRO A 20 21.78 -17.86 3.49
C PRO A 20 21.99 -16.35 3.38
N SER A 21 22.99 -15.80 4.07
CA SER A 21 23.25 -14.34 4.07
C SER A 21 23.78 -13.88 2.72
N SER A 22 24.71 -14.64 2.15
CA SER A 22 25.24 -14.42 0.80
C SER A 22 24.15 -14.53 -0.27
N CYS A 23 23.26 -15.53 -0.17
CA CYS A 23 22.13 -15.69 -1.08
C CYS A 23 21.13 -14.53 -0.97
N ALA A 24 20.85 -14.06 0.25
CA ALA A 24 19.98 -12.91 0.48
C ALA A 24 20.55 -11.62 -0.14
N ASN A 25 21.86 -11.38 0.00
CA ASN A 25 22.54 -10.24 -0.62
C ASN A 25 22.46 -10.30 -2.15
N ALA A 26 22.75 -11.47 -2.74
CA ALA A 26 22.66 -11.67 -4.18
C ALA A 26 21.23 -11.47 -4.71
N LEU A 27 20.21 -11.94 -3.99
CA LEU A 27 18.81 -11.68 -4.34
C LEU A 27 18.46 -10.19 -4.31
N ALA A 28 18.91 -9.48 -3.25
CA ALA A 28 18.65 -8.05 -3.09
C ALA A 28 19.23 -7.23 -4.24
N ASP A 29 20.44 -7.56 -4.70
CA ASP A 29 21.08 -6.88 -5.82
C ASP A 29 20.36 -7.07 -7.15
N VAL A 30 19.89 -8.29 -7.43
CA VAL A 30 19.14 -8.60 -8.66
C VAL A 30 17.78 -7.89 -8.66
N LEU A 31 17.10 -7.88 -7.52
CA LEU A 31 15.84 -7.15 -7.36
C LEU A 31 16.05 -5.65 -7.57
N ARG A 32 17.11 -5.07 -7.01
CA ARG A 32 17.46 -3.66 -7.20
C ARG A 32 17.71 -3.34 -8.68
N GLN A 33 18.49 -4.17 -9.38
CA GLN A 33 18.73 -3.99 -10.83
C GLN A 33 17.45 -4.08 -11.66
N GLY A 34 16.57 -5.04 -11.35
CA GLY A 34 15.29 -5.14 -12.03
C GLY A 34 14.37 -3.97 -11.71
N MET A 35 14.38 -3.47 -10.47
CA MET A 35 13.67 -2.25 -10.10
C MET A 35 14.21 -1.04 -10.87
N GLU A 36 15.52 -0.87 -11.00
CA GLU A 36 16.14 0.20 -11.80
C GLU A 36 15.79 0.08 -13.29
N TYR A 37 15.65 -1.14 -13.80
CA TYR A 37 15.29 -1.40 -15.20
C TYR A 37 13.80 -1.12 -15.51
N TYR A 38 12.89 -1.48 -14.60
CA TYR A 38 11.43 -1.30 -14.78
C TYR A 38 10.90 0.03 -14.27
N ILE A 39 11.52 0.57 -13.23
CA ILE A 39 11.27 1.91 -12.72
C ILE A 39 12.31 2.78 -13.40
N SER A 40 12.04 3.17 -14.65
CA SER A 40 12.72 4.33 -15.21
C SER A 40 12.63 5.45 -14.18
N PHE A 41 13.68 6.26 -14.03
CA PHE A 41 13.63 7.56 -13.32
C PHE A 41 12.64 8.54 -14.01
N THR A 42 11.49 8.07 -14.49
CA THR A 42 10.31 8.85 -14.83
C THR A 42 9.76 9.44 -13.54
N ASP A 43 10.42 10.51 -13.16
CA ASP A 43 9.79 11.73 -12.71
C ASP A 43 8.78 11.52 -11.59
N ARG A 44 9.30 11.25 -10.38
CA ARG A 44 8.52 11.38 -9.14
C ARG A 44 7.76 12.72 -9.09
N SER A 45 8.26 13.77 -9.76
CA SER A 45 7.59 15.06 -9.80
C SER A 45 6.28 15.03 -10.59
N ALA A 46 6.21 14.32 -11.72
CA ALA A 46 4.99 14.19 -12.53
C ALA A 46 3.90 13.37 -11.84
N LEU A 47 4.27 12.29 -11.12
CA LEU A 47 3.33 11.48 -10.34
C LEU A 47 2.83 12.19 -9.07
N MET A 48 3.65 13.05 -8.47
CA MET A 48 3.27 13.89 -7.32
C MET A 48 2.41 15.09 -7.76
N ALA A 49 2.69 15.68 -8.93
CA ALA A 49 1.92 16.80 -9.51
C ALA A 49 0.51 16.39 -9.96
N ALA A 50 0.28 15.11 -10.29
CA ALA A 50 -1.04 14.58 -10.65
C ALA A 50 -1.93 14.21 -9.45
N ARG A 51 -1.42 14.21 -8.20
CA ARG A 51 -2.21 13.88 -6.99
C ARG A 51 -2.19 14.90 -5.83
N PRO A 52 -2.26 16.23 -6.03
CA PRO A 52 -2.28 17.14 -4.89
C PRO A 52 -3.58 17.03 -4.07
N LYS A 53 -4.72 16.81 -4.73
CA LYS A 53 -6.05 16.80 -4.06
C LYS A 53 -6.46 15.44 -3.49
N PHE A 54 -6.14 14.34 -4.19
CA PHE A 54 -6.52 13.00 -3.73
C PHE A 54 -5.94 12.66 -2.35
N ASN A 55 -4.68 12.99 -2.09
CA ASN A 55 -4.06 12.69 -0.80
C ASN A 55 -4.62 13.55 0.34
N ILE A 56 -4.85 14.84 0.13
CA ILE A 56 -5.35 15.72 1.21
C ILE A 56 -6.81 15.38 1.53
N ASP A 57 -7.68 15.28 0.52
CA ASP A 57 -9.11 15.06 0.71
C ASP A 57 -9.45 13.64 1.19
N CYS A 58 -8.59 12.65 0.89
CA CYS A 58 -8.83 11.26 1.29
C CYS A 58 -8.09 10.86 2.57
N SER A 59 -7.02 11.57 2.98
CA SER A 59 -6.24 11.23 4.18
C SER A 59 -7.05 11.31 5.47
N CYS A 60 -7.82 12.39 5.66
CA CYS A 60 -8.61 12.60 6.87
C CYS A 60 -9.74 11.55 7.03
N PRO A 61 -10.57 11.29 6.00
CA PRO A 61 -11.59 10.22 6.07
C PRO A 61 -10.99 8.81 6.26
N GLU A 62 -9.82 8.54 5.67
CA GLU A 62 -9.12 7.27 5.84
C GLU A 62 -8.56 7.09 7.26
N ALA A 63 -7.95 8.14 7.82
CA ALA A 63 -7.50 8.14 9.21
C ALA A 63 -8.67 7.91 10.18
N GLN A 64 -9.81 8.58 9.97
CA GLN A 64 -11.02 8.38 10.77
C GLN A 64 -11.56 6.95 10.66
N ARG A 65 -11.57 6.35 9.46
CA ARG A 65 -11.94 4.94 9.27
C ARG A 65 -11.02 4.03 10.07
N ASN A 66 -9.72 4.27 10.03
CA ASN A 66 -8.73 3.44 10.71
C ASN A 66 -8.85 3.55 12.24
N ILE A 67 -9.05 4.76 12.78
CA ILE A 67 -9.30 4.97 14.21
C ILE A 67 -10.55 4.21 14.66
N ALA A 68 -11.65 4.31 13.89
CA ALA A 68 -12.89 3.60 14.22
C ALA A 68 -12.74 2.08 14.12
N TYR A 69 -11.92 1.58 13.17
CA TYR A 69 -11.58 0.16 13.06
C TYR A 69 -10.83 -0.33 14.29
N LEU A 70 -9.76 0.35 14.69
CA LEU A 70 -8.98 0.00 15.87
C LEU A 70 -9.82 0.04 17.15
N ALA A 71 -10.69 1.04 17.29
CA ALA A 71 -11.62 1.13 18.41
C ALA A 71 -12.60 -0.04 18.46
N TRP A 72 -13.11 -0.48 17.31
CA TRP A 72 -14.00 -1.65 17.21
C TRP A 72 -13.27 -2.97 17.49
N VAL A 73 -12.09 -3.18 16.91
CA VAL A 73 -11.26 -4.38 17.15
C VAL A 73 -10.86 -4.47 18.61
N ASN A 74 -10.41 -3.38 19.22
CA ASN A 74 -10.06 -3.34 20.62
C ASN A 74 -11.26 -3.72 21.50
N ALA A 75 -12.43 -3.10 21.27
CA ALA A 75 -13.64 -3.45 22.00
C ALA A 75 -14.08 -4.91 21.79
N HIS A 76 -13.94 -5.43 20.57
CA HIS A 76 -14.26 -6.81 20.23
C HIS A 76 -13.36 -7.78 21.00
N ASN A 77 -12.05 -7.53 21.02
CA ASN A 77 -11.06 -8.36 21.72
C ASN A 77 -11.28 -8.36 23.24
N HIS A 78 -11.69 -7.22 23.81
CA HIS A 78 -11.97 -7.09 25.24
C HIS A 78 -13.44 -7.39 25.62
N LYS A 79 -14.25 -7.89 24.68
CA LYS A 79 -15.70 -8.18 24.88
C LYS A 79 -16.44 -7.02 25.56
N ALA A 80 -16.13 -5.80 25.16
CA ALA A 80 -16.74 -4.62 25.73
C ALA A 80 -18.26 -4.58 25.45
N ALA A 81 -19.05 -4.01 26.36
CA ALA A 81 -20.50 -3.91 26.19
C ALA A 81 -20.91 -3.03 24.99
N ASP A 82 -20.01 -2.18 24.49
CA ASP A 82 -20.26 -1.20 23.43
C ASP A 82 -19.75 -1.63 22.03
N VAL A 83 -19.43 -2.92 21.85
CA VAL A 83 -18.90 -3.46 20.57
C VAL A 83 -19.80 -3.15 19.38
N ASP A 84 -21.12 -3.31 19.52
CA ASP A 84 -22.07 -3.05 18.44
C ASP A 84 -22.16 -1.57 18.08
N GLN A 85 -22.04 -0.68 19.07
CA GLN A 85 -22.01 0.77 18.85
C GLN A 85 -20.74 1.16 18.08
N ARG A 86 -19.59 0.60 18.44
CA ARG A 86 -18.31 0.84 17.75
C ARG A 86 -18.28 0.24 16.35
N LYS A 87 -18.89 -0.92 16.13
CA LYS A 87 -19.10 -1.49 14.79
C LYS A 87 -19.94 -0.57 13.91
N LYS A 88 -21.03 0.00 14.45
CA LYS A 88 -21.85 1.00 13.75
C LYS A 88 -21.06 2.27 13.43
N ALA A 89 -20.17 2.72 14.31
CA ALA A 89 -19.29 3.87 14.07
C ALA A 89 -18.27 3.58 12.95
N TYR A 90 -17.61 2.41 12.97
CA TYR A 90 -16.71 1.97 11.90
C TYR A 90 -17.42 1.88 10.54
N ASN A 91 -18.63 1.30 10.50
CA ASN A 91 -19.42 1.21 9.27
C ASN A 91 -19.79 2.59 8.72
N ARG A 92 -20.14 3.55 9.59
CA ARG A 92 -20.38 4.94 9.19
C ARG A 92 -19.12 5.61 8.63
N ALA A 93 -17.99 5.47 9.31
CA ALA A 93 -16.71 6.00 8.85
C ALA A 93 -16.28 5.38 7.50
N THR A 94 -16.52 4.08 7.32
CA THR A 94 -16.24 3.38 6.05
C THR A 94 -17.10 3.91 4.90
N LYS A 95 -18.40 4.14 5.12
CA LYS A 95 -19.27 4.74 4.10
C LYS A 95 -18.83 6.17 3.75
N SER A 96 -18.45 6.96 4.76
CA SER A 96 -17.94 8.32 4.57
C SER A 96 -16.64 8.34 3.74
N CYS A 97 -15.67 7.51 4.11
CA CYS A 97 -14.40 7.34 3.39
C CYS A 97 -14.61 6.91 1.94
N LYS A 98 -15.49 5.93 1.69
CA LYS A 98 -15.87 5.53 0.31
C LYS A 98 -16.48 6.66 -0.50
N LYS A 99 -17.30 7.53 0.13
CA LYS A 99 -17.90 8.70 -0.53
C LYS A 99 -16.83 9.74 -0.89
N ALA A 100 -15.91 10.04 0.03
CA ALA A 100 -14.80 10.96 -0.20
C ALA A 100 -13.88 10.48 -1.34
N LEU A 101 -13.50 9.20 -1.33
CA LEU A 101 -12.69 8.60 -2.39
C LEU A 101 -13.37 8.65 -3.77
N ARG A 102 -14.69 8.40 -3.82
CA ARG A 102 -15.47 8.53 -5.06
C ARG A 102 -15.47 9.98 -5.54
N LYS A 103 -15.74 10.93 -4.66
CA LYS A 103 -15.75 12.36 -5.01
C LYS A 103 -14.40 12.82 -5.54
N ALA A 104 -13.33 12.54 -4.80
CA ALA A 104 -11.97 12.90 -5.21
C ALA A 104 -11.57 12.27 -6.56
N ARG A 105 -12.08 11.08 -6.88
CA ARG A 105 -11.87 10.44 -8.19
C ARG A 105 -12.60 11.17 -9.32
N PHE A 106 -13.82 11.66 -9.10
CA PHE A 106 -14.59 12.39 -10.12
C PHE A 106 -14.10 13.82 -10.32
N ASP A 107 -13.66 14.49 -9.24
CA ASP A 107 -13.09 15.84 -9.27
C ASP A 107 -11.71 15.89 -9.97
N GLN A 108 -11.10 14.74 -10.28
CA GLN A 108 -9.87 14.63 -11.06
C GLN A 108 -10.11 14.41 -12.57
N ILE A 109 -11.37 14.24 -13.00
CA ILE A 109 -11.74 13.95 -14.40
C ILE A 109 -12.22 15.21 -15.15
N TRP A 110 -12.41 16.33 -14.44
CA TRP A 110 -12.77 17.64 -14.97
C TRP A 110 -11.73 18.69 -14.59
#